data_AF-A0A1I7H2B6-F1
#
_entry.id   AF-A0A1I7H2B6-F1
#
_cell.length_a   1.000
_cell.length_b   1.000
_cell.length_c   1.000
_cell.angle_alpha   90.00
_cell.angle_beta   90.00
_cell.angle_gamma   90.00
#
_symmetry.space_group_name_H-M   'P 1'
#
loop_
_entity.id
_entity.type
_entity.pdbx_description
1 polymer ?
#
loop_
_entity_poly.entity_id
_entity_poly.type
_entity_poly.pdbx_seq_one_letter_code
_entity_poly.pdbx_strand_id
1 'polypeptide(L)'
;MNQSHGLLRKSLISVLILLVAVTFLGMDPSYAAAKKPAKLKVSSSVKMTTAYTKKLNVKVTPSNSSKVTFKSSNPSIVSVSKSGKMTGKKLGTAKITVKTAKKTKSGKYLTKKVKVTVGICDTTKASEVKAYASDSSAKTVLVDARTADSYSGWALGSDKVGGHLKNAVSFSAQWLTVPYTTDTNEKHIPASENQTREDLLNRELKSNGMTKSKSYIIYDTNGKDAKTVAKYLINKKGFRSVCVYNAKKEFATASTKTESYKNYNLYVPAEVVKNISDHVVKGTALNDQAKTIVGDNNIVILDAAYASTGKYTKDGYNMDAPIDWSQEAYAKGHVPGAYPISTDDFEPEEPTDRSTSTSYRLRHTANGDIDDAKLIELAEKAGVTKDSCVIVTGFSSTLATSRIAVILKYLGVNNIHIMSEQKKGWEAKGYDLETGVNTPKQVSFGADKALNPDVIDTTAEFEKGLKRSDFQGVDMRTDAEWNGLASGYGYHDLAGRIAGTVHSPSGIGWNSSIVNYENPDFSMRTPAEIEALWKATGVDPSKHLSFFCGSGWRVSEVVWDAWVMGYTNTSIYSDGWQVWSNSGNDYIDKNGNTVHYDSATKTVVASK
;
A
#
# COMPACT_ATOMS: atom_id res chain seq x y z
N MET A 1 -19.12 -45.37 59.49
CA MET A 1 -19.69 -44.01 59.46
C MET A 1 -18.93 -43.15 60.46
N ASN A 2 -18.25 -42.13 59.94
CA ASN A 2 -17.92 -40.79 60.47
C ASN A 2 -17.88 -40.42 61.98
N GLN A 3 -16.81 -39.68 62.29
CA GLN A 3 -16.73 -38.36 62.98
C GLN A 3 -16.95 -38.22 64.50
N SER A 4 -16.10 -37.39 65.14
CA SER A 4 -16.56 -36.40 66.13
C SER A 4 -15.60 -35.20 66.30
N HIS A 5 -16.13 -33.99 66.06
CA HIS A 5 -16.07 -32.69 66.80
C HIS A 5 -14.85 -32.37 67.71
N GLY A 6 -14.23 -31.18 67.75
CA GLY A 6 -14.64 -29.79 67.48
C GLY A 6 -14.58 -28.96 68.79
N LEU A 7 -13.90 -27.79 68.85
CA LEU A 7 -14.16 -26.71 69.84
C LEU A 7 -13.30 -25.42 69.63
N LEU A 8 -13.84 -24.31 70.14
CA LEU A 8 -13.55 -22.89 69.86
C LEU A 8 -13.08 -22.08 71.10
N ARG A 9 -12.16 -21.12 70.86
CA ARG A 9 -12.08 -19.67 71.27
C ARG A 9 -11.78 -19.13 72.71
N LYS A 10 -10.88 -18.11 72.67
CA LYS A 10 -10.74 -16.82 73.45
C LYS A 10 -10.16 -16.93 74.88
N SER A 11 -9.36 -16.03 75.49
CA SER A 11 -8.88 -14.65 75.23
C SER A 11 -7.78 -14.23 76.28
N LEU A 12 -6.89 -13.28 75.89
CA LEU A 12 -6.23 -12.17 76.65
C LEU A 12 -5.23 -12.34 77.86
N ILE A 13 -4.11 -11.58 77.73
CA ILE A 13 -3.43 -10.64 78.69
C ILE A 13 -2.35 -11.11 79.71
N SER A 14 -1.13 -10.57 79.47
CA SER A 14 -0.12 -9.90 80.34
C SER A 14 0.79 -10.59 81.40
N VAL A 15 2.11 -10.37 81.15
CA VAL A 15 3.24 -9.98 82.05
C VAL A 15 3.75 -10.95 83.11
N LEU A 16 5.02 -11.38 82.98
CA LEU A 16 6.03 -11.23 84.04
C LEU A 16 7.48 -11.33 83.51
N ILE A 17 8.31 -10.44 84.04
CA ILE A 17 9.76 -10.27 83.85
C ILE A 17 10.52 -11.40 84.57
N LEU A 18 11.58 -11.95 83.95
CA LEU A 18 12.66 -12.58 84.71
C LEU A 18 14.04 -12.28 84.11
N LEU A 19 14.95 -11.89 85.00
CA LEU A 19 16.28 -11.38 84.78
C LEU A 19 17.29 -12.50 84.46
N VAL A 20 18.27 -12.10 83.64
CA VAL A 20 19.53 -12.72 83.21
C VAL A 20 20.29 -13.51 84.30
N ALA A 21 20.81 -14.69 83.91
CA ALA A 21 22.14 -15.15 84.33
C ALA A 21 22.81 -15.96 83.21
N VAL A 22 23.93 -15.43 82.75
CA VAL A 22 24.79 -15.89 81.65
C VAL A 22 25.62 -17.10 82.09
N THR A 23 25.69 -18.13 81.25
CA THR A 23 26.87 -19.01 81.18
C THR A 23 27.37 -19.02 79.73
N PHE A 24 28.51 -18.36 79.55
CA PHE A 24 29.30 -18.35 78.32
C PHE A 24 29.99 -19.71 78.16
N LEU A 25 29.69 -20.43 77.08
CA LEU A 25 30.56 -21.46 76.52
C LEU A 25 30.62 -21.25 75.00
N GLY A 26 31.76 -20.71 74.55
CA GLY A 26 32.31 -20.93 73.22
C GLY A 26 31.54 -20.38 72.02
N MET A 27 31.39 -19.07 71.89
CA MET A 27 31.39 -18.47 70.55
C MET A 27 32.79 -18.63 69.97
N ASP A 28 32.95 -19.54 69.01
CA ASP A 28 34.09 -19.55 68.09
C ASP A 28 34.12 -18.20 67.35
N PRO A 29 35.12 -17.33 67.56
CA PRO A 29 35.21 -16.03 66.92
C PRO A 29 35.86 -16.15 65.55
N SER A 30 35.43 -17.11 64.74
CA SER A 30 35.60 -17.06 63.29
C SER A 30 34.34 -16.44 62.68
N TYR A 31 34.14 -15.14 62.94
CA TYR A 31 33.49 -14.28 61.96
C TYR A 31 34.32 -14.42 60.68
N ALA A 32 33.95 -15.33 59.79
CA ALA A 32 34.62 -15.49 58.51
C ALA A 32 34.55 -14.13 57.81
N ALA A 33 35.66 -13.38 57.86
CA ALA A 33 35.74 -12.04 57.33
C ALA A 33 35.18 -12.08 55.91
N ALA A 34 34.07 -11.37 55.67
CA ALA A 34 33.33 -11.50 54.43
C ALA A 34 34.31 -11.35 53.25
N LYS A 35 34.56 -12.45 52.53
CA LYS A 35 35.62 -12.53 51.52
C LYS A 35 35.50 -11.31 50.61
N LYS A 36 36.55 -10.49 50.50
CA LYS A 36 36.53 -9.31 49.61
C LYS A 36 36.72 -9.77 48.15
N PRO A 37 36.04 -9.14 47.17
CA PRO A 37 36.22 -9.49 45.77
C PRO A 37 37.66 -9.21 45.31
N ALA A 38 38.23 -10.12 44.54
CA ALA A 38 39.58 -10.02 43.98
C ALA A 38 39.57 -10.03 42.44
N LYS A 39 38.68 -10.80 41.80
CA LYS A 39 38.54 -10.86 40.34
C LYS A 39 37.07 -10.78 39.92
N LEU A 40 36.81 -10.09 38.80
CA LEU A 40 35.50 -9.98 38.15
C LEU A 40 35.64 -10.45 36.70
N LYS A 41 35.02 -11.59 36.36
CA LYS A 41 35.01 -12.19 35.02
C LYS A 41 33.63 -12.02 34.38
N VAL A 42 33.61 -11.41 33.21
CA VAL A 42 32.45 -11.22 32.34
C VAL A 42 32.93 -11.13 30.89
N SER A 43 32.08 -11.48 29.93
CA SER A 43 32.38 -11.36 28.50
C SER A 43 32.74 -9.91 28.13
N SER A 44 33.69 -9.71 27.22
CA SER A 44 34.05 -8.39 26.70
C SER A 44 32.99 -7.83 25.75
N SER A 45 32.31 -8.70 25.01
CA SER A 45 31.22 -8.35 24.10
C SER A 45 30.07 -9.37 24.13
N VAL A 46 28.88 -8.91 23.74
CA VAL A 46 27.69 -9.74 23.57
C VAL A 46 26.93 -9.27 22.33
N LYS A 47 26.57 -10.20 21.43
CA LYS A 47 25.58 -9.96 20.38
C LYS A 47 24.20 -10.46 20.84
N MET A 48 23.17 -9.69 20.53
CA MET A 48 21.77 -10.05 20.74
C MET A 48 20.88 -9.36 19.71
N THR A 49 19.59 -9.66 19.73
CA THR A 49 18.59 -9.17 18.78
C THR A 49 17.50 -8.39 19.51
N THR A 50 16.68 -7.64 18.78
CA THR A 50 15.56 -6.85 19.35
C THR A 50 14.48 -7.75 19.94
N ALA A 51 13.84 -7.31 21.04
CA ALA A 51 12.88 -8.05 21.87
C ALA A 51 13.41 -9.30 22.60
N TYR A 52 14.53 -9.89 22.17
CA TYR A 52 15.12 -11.02 22.87
C TYR A 52 15.82 -10.60 24.16
N THR A 53 15.78 -11.51 25.14
CA THR A 53 16.43 -11.31 26.43
C THR A 53 17.59 -12.27 26.62
N LYS A 54 18.68 -11.80 27.24
CA LYS A 54 19.87 -12.61 27.50
C LYS A 54 20.44 -12.29 28.88
N LYS A 55 20.69 -13.31 29.70
CA LYS A 55 21.31 -13.12 31.01
C LYS A 55 22.82 -12.96 30.84
N LEU A 56 23.39 -11.93 31.46
CA LEU A 56 24.84 -11.73 31.46
C LEU A 56 25.50 -12.66 32.48
N ASN A 57 26.38 -13.54 32.01
CA ASN A 57 27.11 -14.46 32.86
C ASN A 57 28.28 -13.72 33.55
N VAL A 58 28.15 -13.52 34.86
CA VAL A 58 29.15 -12.81 35.69
C VAL A 58 29.66 -13.75 36.78
N LYS A 59 30.99 -13.83 36.93
CA LYS A 59 31.64 -14.56 38.01
C LYS A 59 32.53 -13.61 38.82
N VAL A 60 32.36 -13.60 40.14
CA VAL A 60 33.20 -12.88 41.09
C VAL A 60 34.00 -13.90 41.89
N THR A 61 35.31 -13.66 42.07
CA THR A 61 36.21 -14.54 42.83
C THR A 61 36.78 -13.78 44.03
N PRO A 62 36.77 -14.36 45.26
CA PRO A 62 36.17 -15.65 45.63
C PRO A 62 34.65 -15.71 45.41
N SER A 63 34.09 -16.89 45.19
CA SER A 63 32.63 -17.03 44.98
C SER A 63 31.84 -16.41 46.14
N ASN A 64 30.72 -15.76 45.83
CA ASN A 64 29.85 -15.05 46.78
C ASN A 64 30.52 -13.90 47.57
N SER A 65 31.73 -13.47 47.20
CA SER A 65 32.45 -12.36 47.86
C SER A 65 31.76 -11.00 47.69
N SER A 66 30.98 -10.81 46.62
CA SER A 66 30.26 -9.56 46.35
C SER A 66 29.10 -9.78 45.37
N LYS A 67 27.98 -9.09 45.62
CA LYS A 67 26.94 -8.89 44.59
C LYS A 67 27.46 -7.94 43.51
N VAL A 68 26.84 -7.96 42.34
CA VAL A 68 27.18 -7.02 41.24
C VAL A 68 25.99 -6.15 40.89
N THR A 69 26.26 -4.93 40.43
CA THR A 69 25.29 -4.02 39.85
C THR A 69 25.54 -3.87 38.36
N PHE A 70 24.47 -3.61 37.61
CA PHE A 70 24.47 -3.47 36.17
C PHE A 70 23.94 -2.09 35.80
N LYS A 71 24.61 -1.40 34.86
CA LYS A 71 24.12 -0.14 34.29
C LYS A 71 24.37 -0.11 32.79
N SER A 72 23.34 0.18 32.00
CA SER A 72 23.49 0.40 30.57
C SER A 72 23.92 1.84 30.29
N SER A 73 24.83 2.04 29.33
CA SER A 73 25.19 3.37 28.83
C SER A 73 24.11 3.98 27.94
N ASN A 74 23.23 3.15 27.35
CA ASN A 74 22.09 3.61 26.56
C ASN A 74 20.91 2.62 26.72
N PRO A 75 20.02 2.84 27.71
CA PRO A 75 18.86 2.00 27.96
C PRO A 75 17.81 1.96 26.83
N SER A 76 17.88 2.87 25.85
CA SER A 76 17.02 2.85 24.65
C SER A 76 17.47 1.81 23.62
N ILE A 77 18.77 1.44 23.62
CA ILE A 77 19.34 0.36 22.78
C ILE A 77 19.24 -0.98 23.51
N VAL A 78 19.73 -1.04 24.76
CA VAL A 78 19.66 -2.25 25.59
C VAL A 78 19.46 -1.87 27.05
N SER A 79 18.41 -2.40 27.68
CA SER A 79 18.21 -2.31 29.13
C SER A 79 18.75 -3.54 29.84
N VAL A 80 19.13 -3.41 31.11
CA VAL A 80 19.59 -4.52 31.94
C VAL A 80 18.89 -4.48 33.30
N SER A 81 18.35 -5.61 33.76
CA SER A 81 17.71 -5.73 35.06
C SER A 81 18.73 -5.78 36.21
N LYS A 82 18.25 -5.68 37.45
CA LYS A 82 19.07 -5.92 38.66
C LYS A 82 19.71 -7.32 38.69
N SER A 83 19.08 -8.30 38.03
CA SER A 83 19.57 -9.68 37.92
C SER A 83 20.51 -9.93 36.73
N GLY A 84 20.85 -8.88 35.97
CA GLY A 84 21.72 -8.98 34.79
C GLY A 84 21.02 -9.50 33.54
N LYS A 85 19.68 -9.54 33.51
CA LYS A 85 18.89 -9.87 32.32
C LYS A 85 18.87 -8.66 31.39
N MET A 86 19.56 -8.77 30.25
CA MET A 86 19.59 -7.76 29.20
C MET A 86 18.40 -7.93 28.26
N THR A 87 17.85 -6.82 27.74
CA THR A 87 16.77 -6.80 26.74
C THR A 87 17.13 -5.83 25.63
N GLY A 88 17.21 -6.32 24.39
CA GLY A 88 17.48 -5.49 23.21
C GLY A 88 16.23 -4.73 22.80
N LYS A 89 16.34 -3.42 22.60
CA LYS A 89 15.19 -2.53 22.31
C LYS A 89 15.29 -1.85 20.94
N LYS A 90 16.48 -1.36 20.56
CA LYS A 90 16.73 -0.67 19.29
C LYS A 90 18.04 -1.16 18.68
N LEU A 91 18.16 -1.11 17.37
CA LEU A 91 19.41 -1.45 16.68
C LEU A 91 20.54 -0.53 17.13
N GLY A 92 21.73 -1.08 17.34
CA GLY A 92 22.91 -0.30 17.69
C GLY A 92 23.80 -0.97 18.74
N THR A 93 24.67 -0.17 19.35
CA THR A 93 25.61 -0.66 20.37
C THR A 93 25.51 0.17 21.64
N ALA A 94 25.50 -0.49 22.80
CA ALA A 94 25.68 0.16 24.10
C ALA A 94 26.65 -0.64 24.98
N LYS A 95 27.11 -0.04 26.09
CA LYS A 95 27.99 -0.70 27.05
C LYS A 95 27.20 -1.03 28.32
N ILE A 96 27.27 -2.28 28.80
CA ILE A 96 26.80 -2.65 30.13
C ILE A 96 27.99 -2.59 31.10
N THR A 97 27.91 -1.72 32.08
CA THR A 97 28.87 -1.63 33.17
C THR A 97 28.47 -2.60 34.27
N VAL A 98 29.34 -3.55 34.59
CA VAL A 98 29.23 -4.48 35.71
C VAL A 98 30.17 -4.03 36.81
N LYS A 99 29.66 -3.72 37.99
CA LYS A 99 30.42 -3.20 39.13
C LYS A 99 30.16 -4.04 40.37
N THR A 100 31.20 -4.38 41.14
CA THR A 100 31.02 -5.05 42.44
C THR A 100 30.37 -4.11 43.47
N ALA A 101 29.54 -4.65 44.34
CA ALA A 101 28.93 -3.89 45.45
C ALA A 101 29.91 -3.64 46.61
N LYS A 102 30.98 -4.45 46.71
CA LYS A 102 32.04 -4.32 47.73
C LYS A 102 33.37 -3.91 47.08
N LYS A 103 34.18 -3.18 47.83
CA LYS A 103 35.57 -2.82 47.49
C LYS A 103 36.52 -4.02 47.67
N THR A 104 37.58 -4.08 46.87
CA THR A 104 38.70 -5.01 46.99
C THR A 104 39.48 -4.75 48.30
N LYS A 105 40.48 -5.59 48.61
CA LYS A 105 41.43 -5.33 49.70
C LYS A 105 42.14 -3.97 49.53
N SER A 106 42.40 -3.54 48.30
CA SER A 106 43.01 -2.25 47.94
C SER A 106 42.03 -1.07 47.88
N GLY A 107 40.79 -1.22 48.38
CA GLY A 107 39.82 -0.12 48.47
C GLY A 107 39.13 0.29 47.16
N LYS A 108 39.35 -0.43 46.05
CA LYS A 108 38.76 -0.13 44.73
C LYS A 108 37.55 -1.02 44.43
N TYR A 109 36.59 -0.53 43.64
CA TYR A 109 35.54 -1.39 43.07
C TYR A 109 36.03 -2.09 41.81
N LEU A 110 35.74 -3.37 41.64
CA LEU A 110 35.99 -4.04 40.37
C LEU A 110 34.90 -3.62 39.38
N THR A 111 35.31 -3.11 38.23
CA THR A 111 34.40 -2.64 37.17
C THR A 111 34.82 -3.22 35.82
N LYS A 112 33.86 -3.76 35.06
CA LYS A 112 34.06 -4.22 33.68
C LYS A 112 32.96 -3.65 32.79
N LYS A 113 33.32 -3.26 31.57
CA LYS A 113 32.37 -2.78 30.55
C LYS A 113 32.23 -3.84 29.47
N VAL A 114 30.99 -4.23 29.18
CA VAL A 114 30.64 -5.20 28.15
C VAL A 114 30.05 -4.47 26.95
N LYS A 115 30.64 -4.58 25.77
CA LYS A 115 30.07 -4.04 24.52
C LYS A 115 28.91 -4.92 24.08
N VAL A 116 27.69 -4.40 24.09
CA VAL A 116 26.50 -5.11 23.63
C VAL A 116 26.06 -4.53 22.30
N THR A 117 25.98 -5.37 21.27
CA THR A 117 25.45 -5.00 19.95
C THR A 117 24.09 -5.68 19.76
N VAL A 118 23.07 -4.86 19.51
CA VAL A 118 21.70 -5.28 19.21
C VAL A 118 21.51 -5.22 17.70
N GLY A 119 21.37 -6.38 17.08
CA GLY A 119 21.10 -6.54 15.65
C GLY A 119 19.64 -6.89 15.37
N ILE A 120 19.33 -7.07 14.08
CA ILE A 120 18.05 -7.61 13.62
C ILE A 120 18.05 -9.11 13.91
N CYS A 121 16.91 -9.65 14.33
CA CYS A 121 16.73 -11.10 14.39
C CYS A 121 16.73 -11.66 12.97
N ASP A 122 17.62 -12.61 12.68
CA ASP A 122 17.70 -13.31 11.40
C ASP A 122 17.35 -14.76 11.68
N THR A 123 16.14 -15.19 11.29
CA THR A 123 15.75 -16.59 11.44
C THR A 123 16.14 -17.34 10.19
N THR A 124 16.72 -18.52 10.36
CA THR A 124 17.06 -19.43 9.24
C THR A 124 16.09 -20.59 9.15
N LYS A 125 15.04 -20.60 9.98
CA LYS A 125 14.14 -21.74 10.12
C LYS A 125 12.88 -21.55 9.29
N ALA A 126 12.82 -22.21 8.13
CA ALA A 126 11.62 -22.29 7.31
C ALA A 126 10.38 -22.79 8.09
N SER A 127 10.58 -23.60 9.15
CA SER A 127 9.48 -24.07 10.01
C SER A 127 8.80 -22.93 10.79
N GLU A 128 9.53 -21.87 11.15
CA GLU A 128 8.94 -20.70 11.83
C GLU A 128 8.09 -19.88 10.87
N VAL A 129 8.55 -19.74 9.61
CA VAL A 129 7.80 -19.08 8.53
C VAL A 129 6.51 -19.84 8.23
N LYS A 130 6.59 -21.18 8.10
CA LYS A 130 5.40 -22.03 7.89
C LYS A 130 4.41 -21.94 9.05
N ALA A 131 4.90 -21.82 10.29
CA ALA A 131 4.05 -21.61 11.46
C ALA A 131 3.32 -20.27 11.37
N TYR A 132 4.01 -19.18 11.02
CA TYR A 132 3.39 -17.85 10.83
C TYR A 132 2.38 -17.86 9.68
N ALA A 133 2.72 -18.48 8.55
CA ALA A 133 1.83 -18.63 7.40
C ALA A 133 0.57 -19.46 7.72
N SER A 134 0.58 -20.25 8.80
CA SER A 134 -0.56 -21.05 9.23
C SER A 134 -1.25 -20.49 10.48
N ASP A 135 -0.73 -19.39 11.05
CA ASP A 135 -1.21 -18.85 12.33
C ASP A 135 -2.38 -17.89 12.13
N SER A 136 -3.55 -18.24 12.66
CA SER A 136 -4.74 -17.38 12.69
C SER A 136 -4.90 -16.58 13.99
N SER A 137 -3.97 -16.72 14.95
CA SER A 137 -4.12 -16.22 16.34
C SER A 137 -4.00 -14.70 16.51
N ALA A 138 -3.88 -13.93 15.42
CA ALA A 138 -3.67 -12.48 15.36
C ALA A 138 -2.44 -11.95 16.13
N LYS A 139 -1.63 -12.82 16.76
CA LYS A 139 -0.43 -12.46 17.56
C LYS A 139 0.85 -12.44 16.73
N THR A 140 0.88 -13.17 15.62
CA THR A 140 1.98 -13.17 14.66
C THR A 140 1.52 -12.61 13.33
N VAL A 141 2.46 -12.05 12.57
CA VAL A 141 2.22 -11.51 11.23
C VAL A 141 3.41 -11.86 10.36
N LEU A 142 3.14 -12.48 9.21
CA LEU A 142 4.12 -12.68 8.15
C LEU A 142 4.04 -11.48 7.20
N VAL A 143 5.17 -10.89 6.84
CA VAL A 143 5.23 -9.69 6.00
C VAL A 143 6.09 -9.97 4.78
N ASP A 144 5.56 -9.79 3.58
CA ASP A 144 6.33 -9.79 2.34
C ASP A 144 6.92 -8.39 2.11
N ALA A 145 8.24 -8.31 2.00
CA ALA A 145 8.95 -7.05 1.75
C ALA A 145 9.34 -6.83 0.28
N ARG A 146 8.99 -7.77 -0.62
CA ARG A 146 9.22 -7.63 -2.07
C ARG A 146 8.27 -6.59 -2.67
N THR A 147 8.40 -6.34 -3.97
CA THR A 147 7.54 -5.40 -4.71
C THR A 147 6.07 -5.85 -4.68
N ALA A 148 5.15 -4.89 -4.84
CA ALA A 148 3.72 -5.19 -4.95
C ALA A 148 3.42 -6.15 -6.11
N ASP A 149 4.15 -6.02 -7.22
CA ASP A 149 4.09 -6.95 -8.35
C ASP A 149 4.51 -8.39 -7.99
N SER A 150 5.55 -8.55 -7.18
CA SER A 150 5.98 -9.87 -6.72
C SER A 150 4.91 -10.50 -5.82
N TYR A 151 4.31 -9.67 -4.95
CA TYR A 151 3.23 -10.07 -4.06
C TYR A 151 1.96 -10.43 -4.84
N SER A 152 1.61 -9.69 -5.89
CA SER A 152 0.38 -9.89 -6.66
C SER A 152 0.36 -11.20 -7.43
N GLY A 153 1.52 -11.65 -7.94
CA GLY A 153 1.59 -12.90 -8.70
C GLY A 153 2.80 -13.06 -9.60
N TRP A 154 3.61 -12.02 -9.78
CA TRP A 154 4.74 -12.07 -10.71
C TRP A 154 5.98 -12.73 -10.10
N ALA A 155 6.56 -13.68 -10.84
CA ALA A 155 7.87 -14.24 -10.52
C ALA A 155 8.95 -13.28 -11.04
N LEU A 156 9.53 -12.45 -10.19
CA LEU A 156 10.48 -11.41 -10.59
C LEU A 156 11.91 -11.70 -10.13
N GLY A 157 12.89 -11.10 -10.83
CA GLY A 157 14.30 -11.27 -10.53
C GLY A 157 14.75 -12.73 -10.66
N SER A 158 15.13 -13.35 -9.54
CA SER A 158 15.58 -14.76 -9.53
C SER A 158 14.50 -15.77 -9.17
N ASP A 159 13.28 -15.32 -8.89
CA ASP A 159 12.19 -16.17 -8.42
C ASP A 159 11.65 -17.03 -9.58
N LYS A 160 11.25 -18.27 -9.26
CA LYS A 160 10.66 -19.24 -10.21
C LYS A 160 9.15 -19.40 -10.08
N VAL A 161 8.59 -18.85 -9.00
CA VAL A 161 7.16 -18.78 -8.73
C VAL A 161 6.86 -17.39 -8.19
N GLY A 162 5.72 -16.83 -8.56
CA GLY A 162 5.29 -15.51 -8.07
C GLY A 162 4.25 -15.62 -6.97
N GLY A 163 3.68 -14.48 -6.60
CA GLY A 163 2.69 -14.40 -5.53
C GLY A 163 3.34 -14.41 -4.16
N HIS A 164 2.54 -14.51 -3.10
CA HIS A 164 2.98 -14.41 -1.72
C HIS A 164 2.72 -15.69 -0.93
N LEU A 165 3.44 -15.88 0.18
CA LEU A 165 3.15 -16.96 1.12
C LEU A 165 1.79 -16.72 1.79
N LYS A 166 1.06 -17.80 2.06
CA LYS A 166 -0.26 -17.76 2.70
C LYS A 166 -0.27 -16.90 3.97
N ASN A 167 -1.31 -16.08 4.12
CA ASN A 167 -1.51 -15.15 5.24
C ASN A 167 -0.42 -14.07 5.39
N ALA A 168 0.47 -13.90 4.41
CA ALA A 168 1.39 -12.77 4.40
C ALA A 168 0.61 -11.48 4.13
N VAL A 169 1.04 -10.39 4.75
CA VAL A 169 0.64 -9.03 4.37
C VAL A 169 1.73 -8.38 3.53
N SER A 170 1.36 -7.42 2.68
CA SER A 170 2.33 -6.66 1.89
C SER A 170 2.88 -5.46 2.67
N PHE A 171 4.20 -5.32 2.73
CA PHE A 171 4.84 -4.06 3.12
C PHE A 171 6.17 -3.93 2.38
N SER A 172 6.11 -3.43 1.15
CA SER A 172 7.26 -3.38 0.24
C SER A 172 8.39 -2.49 0.77
N ALA A 173 9.64 -2.93 0.60
CA ALA A 173 10.80 -2.09 0.85
C ALA A 173 10.86 -0.89 -0.11
N GLN A 174 10.29 -1.02 -1.32
CA GLN A 174 10.27 0.03 -2.34
C GLN A 174 9.50 1.26 -1.86
N TRP A 175 8.42 1.07 -1.10
CA TRP A 175 7.61 2.17 -0.54
C TRP A 175 8.41 3.10 0.38
N LEU A 176 9.55 2.63 0.91
CA LEU A 176 10.41 3.43 1.78
C LEU A 176 11.37 4.33 0.99
N THR A 177 11.59 4.04 -0.29
CA THR A 177 12.65 4.64 -1.12
C THR A 177 12.17 5.22 -2.44
N VAL A 178 10.99 4.84 -2.93
CA VAL A 178 10.41 5.36 -4.17
C VAL A 178 10.29 6.89 -4.07
N PRO A 179 10.69 7.65 -5.11
CA PRO A 179 10.48 9.09 -5.13
C PRO A 179 9.03 9.44 -4.78
N TYR A 180 8.85 10.25 -3.75
CA TYR A 180 7.54 10.70 -3.28
C TYR A 180 7.63 12.20 -3.02
N THR A 181 6.60 12.92 -3.40
CA THR A 181 6.62 14.31 -3.87
C THR A 181 6.80 15.36 -2.79
N THR A 182 6.81 14.95 -1.52
CA THR A 182 7.14 15.84 -0.41
C THR A 182 8.64 15.91 -0.11
N ASP A 183 9.45 14.97 -0.63
CA ASP A 183 10.90 14.89 -0.32
C ASP A 183 11.80 15.51 -1.41
N THR A 184 11.23 15.81 -2.58
CA THR A 184 11.91 16.35 -3.75
C THR A 184 11.05 17.48 -4.31
N ASN A 185 11.65 18.52 -4.91
CA ASN A 185 10.93 19.61 -5.60
C ASN A 185 10.09 19.14 -6.83
N GLU A 186 9.77 17.85 -6.90
CA GLU A 186 8.98 17.15 -7.91
C GLU A 186 7.51 17.14 -7.47
N LYS A 187 6.72 18.01 -8.10
CA LYS A 187 5.35 18.39 -7.75
C LYS A 187 4.26 17.29 -7.98
N HIS A 188 4.55 15.99 -7.94
CA HIS A 188 3.61 14.98 -8.49
C HIS A 188 2.41 14.57 -7.59
N ILE A 189 2.29 15.10 -6.37
CA ILE A 189 1.06 14.97 -5.57
C ILE A 189 0.52 16.37 -5.39
N PRO A 190 -0.73 16.63 -5.78
CA PRO A 190 -1.34 17.91 -5.54
C PRO A 190 -1.20 18.29 -4.06
N ALA A 191 -0.71 19.51 -3.79
CA ALA A 191 -0.57 20.01 -2.42
C ALA A 191 -1.90 19.93 -1.61
N SER A 192 -3.03 19.78 -2.30
CA SER A 192 -4.37 19.56 -1.75
C SER A 192 -4.59 18.20 -1.10
N GLU A 193 -3.83 17.15 -1.44
CA GLU A 193 -3.93 15.87 -0.71
C GLU A 193 -3.21 15.93 0.64
N ASN A 194 -2.15 16.75 0.74
CA ASN A 194 -1.35 16.99 1.95
C ASN A 194 -0.92 15.70 2.70
N GLN A 195 -0.72 14.59 1.98
CA GLN A 195 -0.25 13.33 2.56
C GLN A 195 1.26 13.18 2.36
N THR A 196 1.98 12.95 3.46
CA THR A 196 3.39 12.59 3.40
C THR A 196 3.56 11.09 3.12
N ARG A 197 4.75 10.66 2.67
CA ARG A 197 5.09 9.22 2.58
C ARG A 197 4.82 8.51 3.91
N GLU A 198 5.11 9.17 5.03
CA GLU A 198 4.92 8.59 6.36
C GLU A 198 3.43 8.37 6.69
N ASP A 199 2.52 9.22 6.19
CA ASP A 199 1.07 9.05 6.34
C ASP A 199 0.57 7.83 5.57
N LEU A 200 1.02 7.65 4.32
CA LEU A 200 0.70 6.44 3.55
C LEU A 200 1.27 5.18 4.20
N LEU A 201 2.53 5.21 4.64
CA LEU A 201 3.13 4.07 5.33
C LEU A 201 2.39 3.76 6.64
N ASN A 202 1.88 4.77 7.36
CA ASN A 202 1.02 4.56 8.53
C ASN A 202 -0.32 3.91 8.15
N ARG A 203 -0.92 4.32 7.03
CA ARG A 203 -2.13 3.69 6.49
C ARG A 203 -1.89 2.22 6.16
N GLU A 204 -0.77 1.87 5.51
CA GLU A 204 -0.48 0.46 5.22
C GLU A 204 -0.21 -0.36 6.47
N LEU A 205 0.47 0.19 7.48
CA LEU A 205 0.61 -0.49 8.78
C LEU A 205 -0.75 -0.75 9.42
N LYS A 206 -1.68 0.21 9.34
CA LYS A 206 -3.03 0.08 9.90
C LYS A 206 -3.84 -0.97 9.15
N SER A 207 -3.85 -0.89 7.81
CA SER A 207 -4.63 -1.77 6.94
C SER A 207 -4.17 -3.23 7.06
N ASN A 208 -2.86 -3.44 7.18
CA ASN A 208 -2.26 -4.75 7.42
C ASN A 208 -2.28 -5.19 8.89
N GLY A 209 -2.96 -4.44 9.78
CA GLY A 209 -3.09 -4.79 11.20
C GLY A 209 -1.75 -4.89 11.94
N MET A 210 -0.72 -4.19 11.49
CA MET A 210 0.63 -4.21 12.03
C MET A 210 0.75 -3.27 13.24
N THR A 211 0.78 -3.86 14.44
CA THR A 211 0.90 -3.14 15.72
C THR A 211 2.14 -3.55 16.54
N LYS A 212 2.58 -2.69 17.46
CA LYS A 212 3.76 -2.93 18.32
C LYS A 212 3.65 -4.13 19.27
N SER A 213 2.44 -4.66 19.49
CA SER A 213 2.18 -5.77 20.41
C SER A 213 2.33 -7.16 19.78
N LYS A 214 2.38 -7.24 18.44
CA LYS A 214 2.52 -8.50 17.70
C LYS A 214 3.99 -8.85 17.42
N SER A 215 4.21 -10.07 16.95
CA SER A 215 5.52 -10.57 16.50
C SER A 215 5.56 -10.75 14.99
N TYR A 216 6.68 -10.45 14.37
CA TYR A 216 6.81 -10.34 12.92
C TYR A 216 7.93 -11.22 12.39
N ILE A 217 7.67 -11.91 11.29
CA ILE A 217 8.69 -12.38 10.36
C ILE A 217 8.49 -11.62 9.06
N ILE A 218 9.53 -10.92 8.62
CA ILE A 218 9.55 -10.19 7.36
C ILE A 218 10.41 -10.98 6.39
N TYR A 219 9.91 -11.30 5.21
CA TYR A 219 10.66 -12.07 4.23
C TYR A 219 10.90 -11.31 2.93
N ASP A 220 11.97 -11.69 2.25
CA ASP A 220 12.32 -11.29 0.89
C ASP A 220 12.98 -12.46 0.15
N THR A 221 13.40 -12.27 -1.08
CA THR A 221 14.20 -13.27 -1.83
C THR A 221 15.62 -12.77 -2.18
N ASN A 222 15.90 -11.48 -1.98
CA ASN A 222 17.20 -10.86 -2.27
C ASN A 222 18.11 -10.67 -1.03
N GLY A 223 17.61 -10.94 0.18
CA GLY A 223 18.32 -10.81 1.45
C GLY A 223 18.57 -9.38 1.94
N LYS A 224 17.95 -8.38 1.30
CA LYS A 224 18.10 -6.94 1.54
C LYS A 224 16.79 -6.28 1.97
N ASP A 225 15.70 -6.50 1.25
CA ASP A 225 14.43 -5.79 1.42
C ASP A 225 13.81 -6.00 2.80
N ALA A 226 13.79 -7.25 3.28
CA ALA A 226 13.28 -7.59 4.61
C ALA A 226 14.07 -6.86 5.70
N LYS A 227 15.38 -6.67 5.51
CA LYS A 227 16.22 -5.89 6.43
C LYS A 227 15.93 -4.40 6.35
N THR A 228 15.61 -3.87 5.17
CA THR A 228 15.21 -2.46 4.99
C THR A 228 13.92 -2.17 5.75
N VAL A 229 12.88 -3.00 5.55
CA VAL A 229 11.61 -2.89 6.28
C VAL A 229 11.80 -3.08 7.79
N ALA A 230 12.56 -4.10 8.21
CA ALA A 230 12.83 -4.33 9.63
C ALA A 230 13.51 -3.13 10.31
N LYS A 231 14.47 -2.48 9.63
CA LYS A 231 15.13 -1.27 10.14
C LYS A 231 14.13 -0.14 10.33
N TYR A 232 13.23 0.08 9.36
CA TYR A 232 12.18 1.09 9.46
C TYR A 232 11.25 0.81 10.64
N LEU A 233 10.68 -0.39 10.72
CA LEU A 233 9.77 -0.76 11.80
C LEU A 233 10.41 -0.64 13.19
N ILE A 234 11.65 -1.09 13.34
CA ILE A 234 12.36 -1.03 14.64
C ILE A 234 12.75 0.40 14.99
N ASN A 235 13.40 1.13 14.07
CA ASN A 235 14.06 2.38 14.41
C ASN A 235 13.14 3.59 14.35
N LYS A 236 12.19 3.61 13.41
CA LYS A 236 11.26 4.71 13.18
C LYS A 236 9.92 4.44 13.86
N LYS A 237 9.37 3.23 13.72
CA LYS A 237 8.06 2.89 14.29
C LYS A 237 8.11 2.30 15.70
N GLY A 238 9.26 1.86 16.19
CA GLY A 238 9.43 1.33 17.55
C GLY A 238 8.90 -0.09 17.76
N PHE A 239 8.78 -0.88 16.69
CA PHE A 239 8.50 -2.32 16.76
C PHE A 239 9.68 -3.05 17.40
N ARG A 240 9.42 -4.16 18.11
CA ARG A 240 10.44 -4.85 18.91
C ARG A 240 10.65 -6.29 18.47
N SER A 241 9.56 -7.05 18.35
CA SER A 241 9.58 -8.48 17.99
C SER A 241 9.57 -8.63 16.48
N VAL A 242 10.70 -8.33 15.84
CA VAL A 242 10.85 -8.37 14.38
C VAL A 242 12.04 -9.25 14.01
N CYS A 243 11.76 -10.31 13.25
CA CYS A 243 12.76 -11.15 12.60
C CYS A 243 12.68 -11.01 11.08
N VAL A 244 13.79 -11.25 10.39
CA VAL A 244 13.86 -11.32 8.93
C VAL A 244 14.12 -12.76 8.49
N TYR A 245 13.68 -13.09 7.28
CA TYR A 245 13.87 -14.37 6.62
C TYR A 245 14.21 -14.17 5.14
N ASN A 246 15.19 -14.89 4.61
CA ASN A 246 15.43 -14.92 3.17
C ASN A 246 14.75 -16.17 2.59
N ALA A 247 13.64 -15.95 1.88
CA ALA A 247 12.79 -16.96 1.26
C ALA A 247 13.24 -17.40 -0.14
N LYS A 248 14.47 -17.08 -0.56
CA LYS A 248 14.97 -17.45 -1.90
C LYS A 248 14.79 -18.94 -2.23
N LYS A 249 14.88 -19.83 -1.23
CA LYS A 249 14.71 -21.28 -1.45
C LYS A 249 13.25 -21.65 -1.72
N GLU A 250 12.32 -21.03 -1.01
CA GLU A 250 10.89 -21.19 -1.19
C GLU A 250 10.47 -20.72 -2.58
N PHE A 251 11.00 -19.61 -3.06
CA PHE A 251 10.66 -19.07 -4.38
C PHE A 251 11.47 -19.68 -5.54
N ALA A 252 12.43 -20.58 -5.27
CA ALA A 252 13.25 -21.22 -6.31
C ALA A 252 12.60 -22.46 -6.96
N THR A 253 11.47 -22.95 -6.44
CA THR A 253 10.81 -24.16 -6.92
C THR A 253 9.34 -23.90 -7.23
N ALA A 254 8.85 -24.37 -8.38
CA ALA A 254 7.45 -24.24 -8.78
C ALA A 254 6.46 -24.99 -7.85
N SER A 255 6.95 -25.86 -6.96
CA SER A 255 6.12 -26.62 -6.01
C SER A 255 5.70 -25.84 -4.76
N THR A 256 6.23 -24.63 -4.54
CA THR A 256 5.87 -23.82 -3.38
C THR A 256 4.46 -23.29 -3.53
N LYS A 257 3.64 -23.50 -2.50
CA LYS A 257 2.27 -22.97 -2.46
C LYS A 257 2.30 -21.47 -2.15
N THR A 258 1.96 -20.65 -3.13
CA THR A 258 1.76 -19.21 -3.02
C THR A 258 0.30 -18.84 -3.31
N GLU A 259 -0.09 -17.65 -2.90
CA GLU A 259 -1.35 -16.99 -3.20
C GLU A 259 -1.08 -15.85 -4.20
N SER A 260 -2.01 -15.57 -5.09
CA SER A 260 -1.89 -14.53 -6.13
C SER A 260 -3.24 -13.92 -6.40
N TYR A 261 -3.27 -12.69 -6.91
CA TYR A 261 -4.50 -12.05 -7.34
C TYR A 261 -5.04 -12.81 -8.55
N LYS A 262 -6.36 -12.87 -8.71
CA LYS A 262 -6.97 -13.74 -9.72
C LYS A 262 -6.51 -13.39 -11.14
N ASN A 263 -6.45 -12.09 -11.45
CA ASN A 263 -6.03 -11.57 -12.75
C ASN A 263 -4.86 -10.59 -12.58
N TYR A 264 -3.83 -10.99 -11.81
CA TYR A 264 -2.64 -10.16 -11.54
C TYR A 264 -1.93 -9.69 -12.81
N ASN A 265 -2.13 -10.40 -13.94
CA ASN A 265 -1.54 -10.08 -15.22
C ASN A 265 -2.09 -8.79 -15.85
N LEU A 266 -3.26 -8.28 -15.42
CA LEU A 266 -3.78 -7.00 -15.92
C LEU A 266 -2.89 -5.80 -15.55
N TYR A 267 -2.11 -5.91 -14.47
CA TYR A 267 -0.99 -5.02 -14.18
C TYR A 267 0.34 -5.73 -14.44
N VAL A 268 1.12 -5.22 -15.40
CA VAL A 268 2.37 -5.83 -15.86
C VAL A 268 3.58 -5.07 -15.30
N PRO A 269 4.57 -5.73 -14.66
CA PRO A 269 5.74 -5.08 -14.09
C PRO A 269 6.61 -4.45 -15.15
N ALA A 270 7.29 -3.35 -14.81
CA ALA A 270 8.22 -2.67 -15.71
C ALA A 270 9.29 -3.61 -16.31
N GLU A 271 9.73 -4.64 -15.58
CA GLU A 271 10.70 -5.63 -16.07
C GLU A 271 10.16 -6.47 -17.25
N VAL A 272 8.87 -6.81 -17.23
CA VAL A 272 8.21 -7.55 -18.31
C VAL A 272 7.91 -6.61 -19.47
N VAL A 273 7.41 -5.40 -19.20
CA VAL A 273 7.21 -4.37 -20.22
C VAL A 273 8.52 -4.01 -20.92
N LYS A 274 9.64 -3.98 -20.20
CA LYS A 274 10.98 -3.74 -20.78
C LYS A 274 11.36 -4.79 -21.80
N ASN A 275 11.08 -6.07 -21.54
CA ASN A 275 11.34 -7.14 -22.50
C ASN A 275 10.43 -7.05 -23.73
N ILE A 276 9.15 -6.69 -23.55
CA ILE A 276 8.20 -6.44 -24.65
C ILE A 276 8.67 -5.24 -25.49
N SER A 277 9.03 -4.13 -24.85
CA SER A 277 9.57 -2.93 -25.49
C SER A 277 10.84 -3.24 -26.28
N ASP A 278 11.81 -3.95 -25.70
CA ASP A 278 13.03 -4.36 -26.41
C ASP A 278 12.73 -5.30 -27.60
N HIS A 279 11.69 -6.13 -27.51
CA HIS A 279 11.26 -6.95 -28.65
C HIS A 279 10.70 -6.05 -29.77
N VAL A 280 9.81 -5.12 -29.43
CA VAL A 280 9.22 -4.17 -30.39
C VAL A 280 10.29 -3.31 -31.08
N VAL A 281 11.23 -2.74 -30.31
CA VAL A 281 12.20 -1.78 -30.86
C VAL A 281 13.46 -2.42 -31.46
N LYS A 282 13.87 -3.61 -30.98
CA LYS A 282 15.16 -4.23 -31.36
C LYS A 282 15.02 -5.66 -31.89
N GLY A 283 13.82 -6.24 -31.91
CA GLY A 283 13.61 -7.62 -32.33
C GLY A 283 14.21 -8.67 -31.37
N THR A 284 14.45 -8.31 -30.11
CA THR A 284 14.99 -9.27 -29.11
C THR A 284 13.98 -10.36 -28.77
N ALA A 285 14.42 -11.51 -28.27
CA ALA A 285 13.49 -12.58 -27.91
C ALA A 285 12.61 -12.23 -26.71
N LEU A 286 11.31 -12.52 -26.79
CA LEU A 286 10.40 -12.47 -25.65
C LEU A 286 10.76 -13.58 -24.64
N ASN A 287 10.83 -13.23 -23.36
CA ASN A 287 10.93 -14.21 -22.27
C ASN A 287 9.57 -14.88 -22.00
N ASP A 288 9.53 -15.92 -21.18
CA ASP A 288 8.30 -16.72 -20.98
C ASP A 288 7.12 -15.90 -20.41
N GLN A 289 7.41 -14.94 -19.53
CA GLN A 289 6.41 -14.04 -18.96
C GLN A 289 5.87 -13.07 -20.02
N ALA A 290 6.74 -12.45 -20.80
CA ALA A 290 6.35 -11.56 -21.89
C ALA A 290 5.60 -12.31 -23.00
N LYS A 291 5.99 -13.54 -23.34
CA LYS A 291 5.25 -14.42 -24.26
C LYS A 291 3.84 -14.73 -23.76
N THR A 292 3.70 -14.96 -22.46
CA THR A 292 2.38 -15.22 -21.85
C THR A 292 1.45 -14.02 -21.97
N ILE A 293 2.00 -12.81 -21.86
CA ILE A 293 1.26 -11.56 -22.04
C ILE A 293 0.92 -11.31 -23.51
N VAL A 294 1.91 -11.38 -24.39
CA VAL A 294 1.75 -11.04 -25.81
C VAL A 294 0.93 -12.09 -26.56
N GLY A 295 1.10 -13.37 -26.25
CA GLY A 295 0.54 -14.46 -27.06
C GLY A 295 1.03 -14.40 -28.51
N ASP A 296 0.10 -14.63 -29.44
CA ASP A 296 0.32 -14.50 -30.89
C ASP A 296 -0.13 -13.12 -31.43
N ASN A 297 -0.48 -12.19 -30.54
CA ASN A 297 -1.08 -10.91 -30.92
C ASN A 297 -0.03 -9.91 -31.43
N ASN A 298 -0.47 -8.97 -32.28
CA ASN A 298 0.35 -7.81 -32.61
C ASN A 298 0.49 -6.89 -31.38
N ILE A 299 1.71 -6.47 -31.06
CA ILE A 299 1.99 -5.65 -29.89
C ILE A 299 1.79 -4.18 -30.22
N VAL A 300 1.04 -3.46 -29.38
CA VAL A 300 0.96 -2.00 -29.39
C VAL A 300 1.27 -1.50 -27.99
N ILE A 301 2.24 -0.61 -27.86
CA ILE A 301 2.53 0.07 -26.60
C ILE A 301 1.98 1.49 -26.71
N LEU A 302 1.09 1.89 -25.81
CA LEU A 302 0.47 3.21 -25.79
C LEU A 302 0.92 3.96 -24.54
N ASP A 303 1.37 5.20 -24.69
CA ASP A 303 1.65 6.10 -23.58
C ASP A 303 0.48 7.10 -23.44
N ALA A 304 -0.35 6.88 -22.42
CA ALA A 304 -1.58 7.63 -22.20
C ALA A 304 -1.34 8.86 -21.33
N ALA A 305 -1.77 10.02 -21.84
CA ALA A 305 -1.56 11.31 -21.20
C ALA A 305 -2.71 12.28 -21.52
N TYR A 306 -2.88 13.31 -20.69
CA TYR A 306 -3.81 14.42 -20.95
C TYR A 306 -3.23 15.39 -21.99
N ALA A 307 -4.03 16.11 -22.78
CA ALA A 307 -3.41 16.96 -23.82
C ALA A 307 -2.70 18.21 -23.28
N SER A 308 -3.13 18.76 -22.13
CA SER A 308 -2.74 20.14 -21.78
C SER A 308 -1.25 20.31 -21.49
N THR A 309 -0.71 21.44 -21.95
CA THR A 309 0.71 21.85 -21.97
C THR A 309 1.33 22.12 -20.59
N GLY A 310 0.92 21.39 -19.55
CA GLY A 310 1.43 21.57 -18.19
C GLY A 310 1.11 22.95 -17.60
N LYS A 311 0.01 23.61 -17.98
CA LYS A 311 -0.44 24.89 -17.41
C LYS A 311 -1.88 24.80 -16.92
N TYR A 312 -2.15 25.30 -15.72
CA TYR A 312 -3.51 25.46 -15.18
C TYR A 312 -3.64 26.82 -14.49
N THR A 313 -4.86 27.33 -14.40
CA THR A 313 -5.13 28.62 -13.76
C THR A 313 -5.52 28.41 -12.31
N LYS A 314 -4.83 29.07 -11.38
CA LYS A 314 -5.24 29.16 -9.97
C LYS A 314 -5.34 30.63 -9.58
N ASP A 315 -6.48 31.05 -9.05
CA ASP A 315 -6.72 32.42 -8.57
C ASP A 315 -6.42 33.49 -9.65
N GLY A 316 -6.65 33.18 -10.93
CA GLY A 316 -6.36 34.07 -12.06
C GLY A 316 -4.90 34.08 -12.53
N TYR A 317 -4.03 33.24 -11.97
CA TYR A 317 -2.63 33.11 -12.37
C TYR A 317 -2.38 31.77 -13.08
N ASN A 318 -1.69 31.84 -14.22
CA ASN A 318 -1.19 30.65 -14.91
C ASN A 318 -0.07 30.02 -14.08
N MET A 319 -0.29 28.81 -13.61
CA MET A 319 0.67 28.00 -12.89
C MET A 319 1.11 26.82 -13.74
N ASP A 320 2.37 26.40 -13.60
CA ASP A 320 2.78 25.09 -14.10
C ASP A 320 2.00 24.02 -13.35
N ALA A 321 1.35 23.12 -14.08
CA ALA A 321 0.68 21.96 -13.53
C ALA A 321 1.66 21.19 -12.62
N PRO A 322 1.23 20.79 -11.41
CA PRO A 322 2.07 20.01 -10.51
C PRO A 322 2.56 18.70 -11.15
N ILE A 323 1.82 18.21 -12.14
CA ILE A 323 2.17 17.04 -12.93
C ILE A 323 2.15 17.47 -14.40
N ASP A 324 3.20 17.17 -15.16
CA ASP A 324 3.21 17.34 -16.62
C ASP A 324 2.46 16.13 -17.21
N TRP A 325 1.12 16.23 -17.29
CA TRP A 325 0.28 15.19 -17.91
C TRP A 325 0.32 15.28 -19.44
N SER A 326 1.17 16.13 -20.02
CA SER A 326 1.05 16.57 -21.40
C SER A 326 1.72 15.62 -22.40
N GLN A 327 1.36 15.73 -23.68
CA GLN A 327 2.18 15.16 -24.75
C GLN A 327 3.62 15.73 -24.79
N GLU A 328 3.89 16.89 -24.19
CA GLU A 328 5.25 17.39 -24.04
C GLU A 328 6.06 16.55 -23.04
N ALA A 329 5.42 15.94 -22.04
CA ALA A 329 6.08 15.01 -21.11
C ALA A 329 6.53 13.74 -21.83
N TYR A 330 5.65 13.20 -22.69
CA TYR A 330 5.94 12.05 -23.54
C TYR A 330 7.16 12.31 -24.42
N ALA A 331 7.22 13.45 -25.11
CA ALA A 331 8.34 13.78 -26.00
C ALA A 331 9.69 13.91 -25.26
N LYS A 332 9.68 14.27 -23.97
CA LYS A 332 10.87 14.35 -23.11
C LYS A 332 11.38 12.99 -22.64
N GLY A 333 10.54 11.95 -22.65
CA GLY A 333 10.92 10.62 -22.18
C GLY A 333 9.73 9.69 -21.98
N HIS A 334 9.68 8.61 -22.77
CA HIS A 334 8.65 7.57 -22.70
C HIS A 334 9.26 6.16 -22.81
N VAL A 335 8.44 5.13 -22.58
CA VAL A 335 8.86 3.74 -22.78
C VAL A 335 9.19 3.52 -24.26
N PRO A 336 10.38 2.99 -24.62
CA PRO A 336 10.76 2.85 -26.02
C PRO A 336 9.74 2.05 -26.84
N GLY A 337 9.39 2.57 -28.02
CA GLY A 337 8.38 2.02 -28.92
C GLY A 337 6.93 2.34 -28.55
N ALA A 338 6.67 3.10 -27.48
CA ALA A 338 5.32 3.55 -27.15
C ALA A 338 4.84 4.66 -28.08
N TYR A 339 3.56 4.64 -28.45
CA TYR A 339 2.88 5.71 -29.20
C TYR A 339 2.09 6.62 -28.24
N PRO A 340 2.08 7.95 -28.44
CA PRO A 340 1.31 8.84 -27.58
C PRO A 340 -0.18 8.67 -27.87
N ILE A 341 -1.00 8.69 -26.82
CA ILE A 341 -2.45 8.76 -26.93
C ILE A 341 -2.99 9.81 -25.97
N SER A 342 -3.77 10.76 -26.51
CA SER A 342 -4.37 11.80 -25.68
C SER A 342 -5.75 11.37 -25.21
N THR A 343 -6.05 11.60 -23.94
CA THR A 343 -7.41 11.40 -23.43
C THR A 343 -8.42 12.36 -24.06
N ASP A 344 -8.02 13.58 -24.41
CA ASP A 344 -8.87 14.61 -25.05
C ASP A 344 -9.38 14.15 -26.43
N ASP A 345 -8.64 13.25 -27.08
CA ASP A 345 -9.07 12.66 -28.35
C ASP A 345 -10.35 11.83 -28.13
N PHE A 346 -10.43 11.06 -27.04
CA PHE A 346 -11.57 10.20 -26.71
C PHE A 346 -12.64 10.93 -25.88
N GLU A 347 -12.26 12.01 -25.21
CA GLU A 347 -13.09 12.73 -24.25
C GLU A 347 -12.99 14.24 -24.45
N PRO A 348 -13.51 14.78 -25.57
CA PRO A 348 -13.43 16.20 -25.85
C PRO A 348 -14.18 17.00 -24.79
N GLU A 349 -13.74 18.25 -24.60
CA GLU A 349 -14.51 19.23 -23.85
C GLU A 349 -15.82 19.53 -24.60
N GLU A 350 -16.96 19.29 -23.95
CA GLU A 350 -18.28 19.58 -24.49
C GLU A 350 -18.84 20.86 -23.84
N PRO A 351 -19.27 21.86 -24.65
CA PRO A 351 -19.97 23.02 -24.14
C PRO A 351 -21.26 22.63 -23.43
N THR A 352 -21.57 23.27 -22.31
CA THR A 352 -22.90 23.18 -21.70
C THR A 352 -23.69 24.46 -21.96
N ASP A 353 -25.00 24.45 -21.71
CA ASP A 353 -25.86 25.64 -21.76
C ASP A 353 -25.59 26.64 -20.61
N ARG A 354 -24.60 26.31 -19.76
CA ARG A 354 -24.18 27.03 -18.55
C ARG A 354 -22.84 27.71 -18.85
N SER A 355 -22.83 29.04 -18.78
CA SER A 355 -21.64 29.85 -19.10
C SER A 355 -20.44 29.61 -18.18
N THR A 356 -20.64 28.91 -17.05
CA THR A 356 -19.64 28.55 -16.05
C THR A 356 -19.26 27.07 -16.09
N SER A 357 -19.83 26.26 -17.00
CA SER A 357 -19.58 24.82 -17.03
C SER A 357 -19.26 24.28 -18.41
N THR A 358 -18.26 23.40 -18.45
CA THR A 358 -18.02 22.45 -19.54
C THR A 358 -18.10 21.04 -18.96
N SER A 359 -18.51 20.08 -19.78
CA SER A 359 -18.52 18.67 -19.36
C SER A 359 -17.45 17.90 -20.13
N TYR A 360 -16.65 17.14 -19.40
CA TYR A 360 -15.78 16.15 -20.02
C TYR A 360 -16.51 14.80 -19.98
N ARG A 361 -16.76 14.22 -21.14
CA ARG A 361 -17.34 12.90 -21.28
C ARG A 361 -16.75 12.20 -22.50
N LEU A 362 -16.92 10.88 -22.54
CA LEU A 362 -16.58 10.08 -23.72
C LEU A 362 -17.25 10.68 -24.97
N ARG A 363 -16.71 10.48 -26.17
CA ARG A 363 -17.38 10.98 -27.38
C ARG A 363 -18.79 10.42 -27.51
N HIS A 364 -19.73 11.32 -27.80
CA HIS A 364 -21.13 11.01 -28.04
C HIS A 364 -21.57 11.54 -29.40
N THR A 365 -22.55 10.87 -30.00
CA THR A 365 -23.29 11.36 -31.15
C THR A 365 -24.18 12.54 -30.76
N ALA A 366 -24.74 13.24 -31.75
CA ALA A 366 -25.69 14.33 -31.51
C ALA A 366 -26.94 13.90 -30.72
N ASN A 367 -27.28 12.61 -30.73
CA ASN A 367 -28.41 12.06 -29.99
C ASN A 367 -28.05 11.69 -28.54
N GLY A 368 -26.78 11.82 -28.14
CA GLY A 368 -26.33 11.54 -26.79
C GLY A 368 -25.92 10.09 -26.53
N ASP A 369 -25.83 9.24 -27.57
CA ASP A 369 -25.27 7.88 -27.50
C ASP A 369 -23.76 7.89 -27.66
N ILE A 370 -23.03 6.93 -27.08
CA ILE A 370 -21.57 6.80 -27.26
C ILE A 370 -21.26 6.65 -28.77
N ASP A 371 -20.31 7.45 -29.27
CA ASP A 371 -19.93 7.45 -30.69
C ASP A 371 -18.89 6.36 -30.99
N ASP A 372 -19.35 5.11 -31.06
CA ASP A 372 -18.52 3.94 -31.36
C ASP A 372 -17.67 4.14 -32.61
N ALA A 373 -18.24 4.69 -33.68
CA ALA A 373 -17.54 4.90 -34.94
C ALA A 373 -16.33 5.82 -34.74
N LYS A 374 -16.50 6.90 -33.97
CA LYS A 374 -15.40 7.82 -33.69
C LYS A 374 -14.36 7.23 -32.76
N LEU A 375 -14.77 6.47 -31.74
CA LEU A 375 -13.84 5.78 -30.84
C LEU A 375 -13.02 4.71 -31.58
N ILE A 376 -13.65 3.97 -32.51
CA ILE A 376 -12.98 3.01 -33.40
C ILE A 376 -11.97 3.74 -34.29
N GLU A 377 -12.34 4.85 -34.93
CA GLU A 377 -11.41 5.65 -35.76
C GLU A 377 -10.16 6.07 -34.96
N LEU A 378 -10.31 6.43 -33.69
CA LEU A 378 -9.19 6.80 -32.81
C LEU A 378 -8.30 5.60 -32.47
N ALA A 379 -8.89 4.44 -32.17
CA ALA A 379 -8.14 3.19 -31.95
C ALA A 379 -7.37 2.77 -33.22
N GLU A 380 -8.00 2.89 -34.39
CA GLU A 380 -7.38 2.62 -35.70
C GLU A 380 -6.17 3.53 -35.94
N LYS A 381 -6.31 4.83 -35.69
CA LYS A 381 -5.19 5.79 -35.79
C LYS A 381 -4.05 5.47 -34.83
N ALA A 382 -4.36 4.95 -33.64
CA ALA A 382 -3.37 4.48 -32.67
C ALA A 382 -2.70 3.14 -33.06
N GLY A 383 -3.09 2.53 -34.19
CA GLY A 383 -2.55 1.24 -34.64
C GLY A 383 -3.14 0.03 -33.89
N VAL A 384 -4.25 0.23 -33.17
CA VAL A 384 -4.89 -0.81 -32.37
C VAL A 384 -5.96 -1.55 -33.19
N THR A 385 -5.97 -2.87 -33.08
CA THR A 385 -7.03 -3.76 -33.58
C THR A 385 -7.68 -4.47 -32.39
N LYS A 386 -8.87 -5.05 -32.59
CA LYS A 386 -9.52 -5.90 -31.56
C LYS A 386 -8.67 -7.11 -31.13
N ASP A 387 -7.72 -7.53 -31.98
CA ASP A 387 -6.83 -8.68 -31.77
C ASP A 387 -5.40 -8.25 -31.37
N SER A 388 -5.17 -6.97 -31.04
CA SER A 388 -3.88 -6.49 -30.55
C SER A 388 -3.65 -6.88 -29.07
N CYS A 389 -2.37 -7.09 -28.70
CA CYS A 389 -1.90 -7.02 -27.32
C CYS A 389 -1.51 -5.57 -27.04
N VAL A 390 -2.31 -4.87 -26.23
CA VAL A 390 -2.09 -3.47 -25.89
C VAL A 390 -1.45 -3.37 -24.50
N ILE A 391 -0.27 -2.76 -24.42
CA ILE A 391 0.37 -2.39 -23.15
C ILE A 391 0.24 -0.88 -22.98
N VAL A 392 -0.52 -0.44 -21.98
CA VAL A 392 -0.72 0.98 -21.68
C VAL A 392 0.27 1.42 -20.59
N THR A 393 1.10 2.41 -20.92
CA THR A 393 2.05 3.09 -20.03
C THR A 393 1.60 4.53 -19.80
N GLY A 394 2.12 5.16 -18.76
CA GLY A 394 1.83 6.57 -18.48
C GLY A 394 2.87 7.18 -17.55
N PHE A 395 2.71 8.47 -17.26
CA PHE A 395 3.73 9.26 -16.57
C PHE A 395 3.71 9.08 -15.04
N SER A 396 2.60 9.40 -14.35
CA SER A 396 2.61 9.45 -12.88
C SER A 396 1.29 9.13 -12.17
N SER A 397 0.38 8.41 -12.83
CA SER A 397 -0.84 7.85 -12.22
C SER A 397 -1.47 6.85 -13.19
N THR A 398 -2.21 5.88 -12.67
CA THR A 398 -3.01 4.91 -13.43
C THR A 398 -4.31 5.49 -13.98
N LEU A 399 -4.69 6.73 -13.67
CA LEU A 399 -5.96 7.31 -14.11
C LEU A 399 -6.12 7.38 -15.63
N ALA A 400 -5.15 7.95 -16.34
CA ALA A 400 -5.22 8.05 -17.81
C ALA A 400 -5.05 6.69 -18.49
N THR A 401 -4.17 5.84 -17.94
CA THR A 401 -3.89 4.52 -18.51
C THR A 401 -5.08 3.58 -18.39
N SER A 402 -5.70 3.53 -17.21
CA SER A 402 -6.92 2.77 -16.98
C SER A 402 -8.10 3.29 -17.78
N ARG A 403 -8.23 4.61 -17.95
CA ARG A 403 -9.28 5.20 -18.77
C ARG A 403 -9.25 4.70 -20.21
N ILE A 404 -8.09 4.80 -20.86
CA ILE A 404 -7.91 4.28 -22.22
C ILE A 404 -8.10 2.75 -22.26
N ALA A 405 -7.57 2.02 -21.27
CA ALA A 405 -7.74 0.57 -21.21
C ALA A 405 -9.21 0.14 -21.13
N VAL A 406 -10.03 0.82 -20.33
CA VAL A 406 -11.48 0.56 -20.23
C VAL A 406 -12.20 0.89 -21.54
N ILE A 407 -11.86 1.99 -22.21
CA ILE A 407 -12.44 2.35 -23.52
C ILE A 407 -12.10 1.28 -24.57
N LEU A 408 -10.84 0.84 -24.64
CA LEU A 408 -10.43 -0.23 -25.55
C LEU A 408 -11.11 -1.57 -25.21
N LYS A 409 -11.34 -1.84 -23.91
CA LYS A 409 -12.09 -3.01 -23.47
C LYS A 409 -13.55 -2.95 -23.92
N TYR A 410 -14.21 -1.80 -23.79
CA TYR A 410 -15.56 -1.52 -24.29
C TYR A 410 -15.64 -1.77 -25.81
N LEU A 411 -14.67 -1.26 -26.58
CA LEU A 411 -14.61 -1.47 -28.04
C LEU A 411 -14.44 -2.94 -28.43
N GLY A 412 -13.78 -3.75 -27.61
CA GLY A 412 -13.63 -5.19 -27.85
C GLY A 412 -12.20 -5.72 -27.87
N VAL A 413 -11.21 -4.91 -27.49
CA VAL A 413 -9.83 -5.39 -27.38
C VAL A 413 -9.72 -6.34 -26.19
N ASN A 414 -9.29 -7.57 -26.43
CA ASN A 414 -9.29 -8.62 -25.41
C ASN A 414 -8.02 -8.67 -24.57
N ASN A 415 -6.87 -8.40 -25.19
CA ASN A 415 -5.55 -8.50 -24.58
C ASN A 415 -5.03 -7.07 -24.28
N ILE A 416 -5.39 -6.56 -23.09
CA ILE A 416 -5.01 -5.22 -22.64
C ILE A 416 -4.36 -5.32 -21.25
N HIS A 417 -3.25 -4.62 -21.08
CA HIS A 417 -2.48 -4.59 -19.85
C HIS A 417 -2.04 -3.17 -19.52
N ILE A 418 -1.89 -2.86 -18.24
CA ILE A 418 -1.37 -1.58 -17.76
C ILE A 418 -0.01 -1.83 -17.11
N MET A 419 0.99 -1.00 -17.41
CA MET A 419 2.27 -1.07 -16.71
C MET A 419 2.10 -0.66 -15.24
N SER A 420 2.38 -1.58 -14.32
CA SER A 420 2.39 -1.32 -12.87
C SER A 420 3.43 -0.24 -12.54
N GLU A 421 3.16 0.57 -11.52
CA GLU A 421 4.03 1.66 -11.02
C GLU A 421 4.34 2.76 -12.05
N GLN A 422 3.79 2.66 -13.28
CA GLN A 422 3.95 3.60 -14.38
C GLN A 422 5.43 3.96 -14.64
N LYS A 423 5.71 5.11 -15.27
CA LYS A 423 7.09 5.56 -15.55
C LYS A 423 7.97 5.62 -14.29
N LYS A 424 7.39 5.82 -13.10
CA LYS A 424 8.14 5.80 -11.83
C LYS A 424 8.75 4.43 -11.55
N GLY A 425 8.01 3.34 -11.78
CA GLY A 425 8.54 1.98 -11.71
C GLY A 425 9.66 1.72 -12.72
N TRP A 426 9.48 2.21 -13.96
CA TRP A 426 10.49 2.13 -15.01
C TRP A 426 11.80 2.82 -14.63
N GLU A 427 11.72 4.07 -14.16
CA GLU A 427 12.86 4.87 -13.71
C GLU A 427 13.53 4.27 -12.47
N ALA A 428 12.74 3.73 -11.52
CA ALA A 428 13.27 3.09 -10.31
C ALA A 428 14.14 1.86 -10.63
N LYS A 429 13.90 1.21 -11.77
CA LYS A 429 14.74 0.11 -12.29
C LYS A 429 15.95 0.59 -13.09
N GLY A 430 16.06 1.89 -13.37
CA GLY A 430 17.14 2.47 -14.16
C GLY A 430 17.06 2.10 -15.65
N TYR A 431 15.86 1.87 -16.18
CA TYR A 431 15.66 1.59 -17.60
C TYR A 431 15.67 2.89 -18.41
N ASP A 432 16.28 2.84 -19.60
CA ASP A 432 16.38 3.99 -20.51
C ASP A 432 15.00 4.38 -21.06
N LEU A 433 14.80 5.67 -21.29
CA LEU A 433 13.63 6.25 -21.95
C LEU A 433 13.97 6.60 -23.40
N GLU A 434 13.00 6.49 -24.29
CA GLU A 434 13.05 7.07 -25.64
C GLU A 434 12.58 8.53 -25.61
N THR A 435 13.11 9.37 -26.49
CA THR A 435 12.73 10.78 -26.63
C THR A 435 12.24 11.06 -28.06
N GLY A 436 11.50 12.15 -28.24
CA GLY A 436 10.85 12.46 -29.51
C GLY A 436 9.44 11.88 -29.58
N VAL A 437 8.86 11.83 -30.79
CA VAL A 437 7.47 11.39 -30.98
C VAL A 437 7.42 10.22 -31.95
N ASN A 438 6.87 9.10 -31.49
CA ASN A 438 6.58 7.94 -32.34
C ASN A 438 5.21 8.11 -33.00
N THR A 439 5.12 7.86 -34.31
CA THR A 439 3.86 7.93 -35.07
C THR A 439 3.35 6.53 -35.40
N PRO A 440 2.16 6.14 -34.90
CA PRO A 440 1.56 4.85 -35.25
C PRO A 440 1.14 4.81 -36.72
N LYS A 441 1.08 3.60 -37.28
CA LYS A 441 0.45 3.36 -38.59
C LYS A 441 -1.02 3.04 -38.36
N GLN A 442 -1.89 3.74 -39.08
CA GLN A 442 -3.32 3.44 -39.03
C GLN A 442 -3.61 2.02 -39.53
N VAL A 443 -4.51 1.32 -38.84
CA VAL A 443 -4.96 -0.04 -39.16
C VAL A 443 -6.49 -0.06 -39.30
N SER A 444 -7.06 -1.18 -39.73
CA SER A 444 -8.50 -1.42 -39.56
C SER A 444 -8.74 -2.16 -38.25
N PHE A 445 -9.71 -1.70 -37.44
CA PHE A 445 -9.92 -2.22 -36.10
C PHE A 445 -10.38 -3.68 -36.09
N GLY A 446 -11.17 -4.07 -37.09
CA GLY A 446 -11.76 -5.41 -37.20
C GLY A 446 -13.16 -5.54 -36.60
N ALA A 447 -13.81 -4.42 -36.25
CA ALA A 447 -15.23 -4.31 -35.89
C ALA A 447 -15.74 -2.90 -36.25
N ASP A 448 -17.05 -2.73 -36.39
CA ASP A 448 -17.73 -1.48 -36.75
C ASP A 448 -18.60 -0.90 -35.62
N LYS A 449 -18.60 -1.56 -34.46
CA LYS A 449 -19.29 -1.16 -33.23
C LYS A 449 -18.56 -1.72 -32.01
N ALA A 450 -18.91 -1.23 -30.81
CA ALA A 450 -18.41 -1.80 -29.57
C ALA A 450 -18.85 -3.26 -29.39
N LEU A 451 -17.90 -4.11 -28.97
CA LEU A 451 -18.17 -5.54 -28.75
C LEU A 451 -18.49 -5.87 -27.29
N ASN A 452 -18.15 -5.00 -26.35
CA ASN A 452 -18.43 -5.17 -24.92
C ASN A 452 -19.18 -3.95 -24.36
N PRO A 453 -20.41 -3.66 -24.82
CA PRO A 453 -21.14 -2.46 -24.41
C PRO A 453 -21.38 -2.40 -22.90
N ASP A 454 -21.61 -3.55 -22.25
CA ASP A 454 -21.86 -3.67 -20.79
C ASP A 454 -20.70 -3.20 -19.89
N VAL A 455 -19.53 -2.88 -20.45
CA VAL A 455 -18.41 -2.28 -19.70
C VAL A 455 -18.73 -0.84 -19.28
N ILE A 456 -19.55 -0.13 -20.07
CA ILE A 456 -19.90 1.27 -19.83
C ILE A 456 -21.42 1.42 -19.84
N ASP A 457 -22.00 1.73 -18.69
CA ASP A 457 -23.43 2.06 -18.59
C ASP A 457 -23.70 3.47 -19.14
N THR A 458 -24.75 3.60 -19.94
CA THR A 458 -25.37 4.89 -20.28
C THR A 458 -26.10 5.49 -19.07
N THR A 459 -26.42 6.78 -19.10
CA THR A 459 -27.23 7.42 -18.04
C THR A 459 -28.57 6.71 -17.84
N ALA A 460 -29.23 6.28 -18.92
CA ALA A 460 -30.51 5.58 -18.86
C ALA A 460 -30.36 4.18 -18.24
N GLU A 461 -29.30 3.44 -18.58
CA GLU A 461 -29.01 2.13 -17.98
C GLU A 461 -28.68 2.26 -16.49
N PHE A 462 -27.87 3.26 -16.10
CA PHE A 462 -27.56 3.55 -14.71
C PHE A 462 -28.82 3.88 -13.90
N GLU A 463 -29.67 4.79 -14.40
CA GLU A 463 -30.93 5.17 -13.74
C GLU A 463 -31.88 3.97 -13.56
N LYS A 464 -31.98 3.12 -14.59
CA LYS A 464 -32.76 1.86 -14.51
C LYS A 464 -32.11 0.88 -13.54
N GLY A 465 -30.78 0.82 -13.51
CA GLY A 465 -29.97 0.05 -12.59
C GLY A 465 -30.31 0.35 -11.13
N LEU A 466 -30.36 1.63 -10.75
CA LEU A 466 -30.68 2.07 -9.39
C LEU A 466 -32.03 1.57 -8.85
N LYS A 467 -32.95 1.13 -9.72
CA LYS A 467 -34.26 0.59 -9.36
C LYS A 467 -34.22 -0.93 -9.09
N ARG A 468 -33.10 -1.60 -9.35
CA ARG A 468 -32.94 -3.05 -9.23
C ARG A 468 -32.24 -3.44 -7.92
N SER A 469 -32.65 -4.56 -7.32
CA SER A 469 -32.06 -5.05 -6.07
C SER A 469 -30.66 -5.66 -6.24
N ASP A 470 -30.33 -6.12 -7.44
CA ASP A 470 -29.07 -6.77 -7.81
C ASP A 470 -28.03 -5.78 -8.39
N PHE A 471 -28.32 -4.48 -8.36
CA PHE A 471 -27.45 -3.42 -8.86
C PHE A 471 -27.08 -2.45 -7.74
N GLN A 472 -25.89 -1.87 -7.81
CA GLN A 472 -25.45 -0.82 -6.91
C GLN A 472 -24.62 0.22 -7.65
N GLY A 473 -25.10 1.46 -7.68
CA GLY A 473 -24.30 2.60 -8.12
C GLY A 473 -23.33 2.99 -7.01
N VAL A 474 -22.03 3.08 -7.34
CA VAL A 474 -20.96 3.39 -6.38
C VAL A 474 -20.35 4.75 -6.74
N ASP A 475 -20.63 5.77 -5.93
CA ASP A 475 -20.03 7.09 -6.04
C ASP A 475 -18.61 7.03 -5.47
N MET A 476 -17.62 7.19 -6.34
CA MET A 476 -16.21 7.13 -6.00
C MET A 476 -15.61 8.52 -5.78
N ARG A 477 -16.43 9.58 -5.68
CA ARG A 477 -15.92 10.93 -5.46
C ARG A 477 -15.43 11.16 -4.03
N THR A 478 -14.75 12.26 -3.76
CA THR A 478 -14.28 12.60 -2.40
C THR A 478 -15.45 12.85 -1.45
N ASP A 479 -15.21 12.82 -0.14
CA ASP A 479 -16.23 13.15 0.88
C ASP A 479 -16.87 14.54 0.65
N ALA A 480 -16.08 15.53 0.21
CA ALA A 480 -16.59 16.88 -0.05
C ALA A 480 -17.56 16.92 -1.24
N GLU A 481 -17.27 16.14 -2.28
CA GLU A 481 -18.14 15.97 -3.45
C GLU A 481 -19.44 15.25 -3.09
N TRP A 482 -19.34 14.12 -2.36
CA TRP A 482 -20.49 13.33 -1.90
C TRP A 482 -21.46 14.11 -1.00
N ASN A 483 -20.91 14.93 -0.11
CA ASN A 483 -21.70 15.73 0.83
C ASN A 483 -22.23 17.04 0.20
N GLY A 484 -22.00 17.27 -1.11
CA GLY A 484 -22.43 18.48 -1.81
C GLY A 484 -21.75 19.77 -1.33
N LEU A 485 -20.61 19.66 -0.66
CA LEU A 485 -19.84 20.80 -0.18
C LEU A 485 -19.01 21.45 -1.30
N ALA A 486 -18.68 20.66 -2.32
CA ALA A 486 -18.04 21.11 -3.56
C ALA A 486 -18.52 20.24 -4.72
N SER A 487 -18.45 20.76 -5.95
CA SER A 487 -18.60 19.92 -7.16
C SER A 487 -17.39 19.01 -7.36
N GLY A 488 -16.22 19.46 -6.86
CA GLY A 488 -14.91 18.87 -7.09
C GLY A 488 -14.18 19.45 -8.31
N TYR A 489 -14.85 20.18 -9.21
CA TYR A 489 -14.34 20.51 -10.54
C TYR A 489 -14.39 22.02 -10.79
N GLY A 490 -13.30 22.63 -11.25
CA GLY A 490 -13.27 24.08 -11.53
C GLY A 490 -14.15 24.51 -12.70
N TYR A 491 -14.54 23.57 -13.55
CA TYR A 491 -15.38 23.74 -14.75
C TYR A 491 -16.80 23.18 -14.55
N HIS A 492 -17.20 22.89 -13.32
CA HIS A 492 -18.55 22.41 -13.00
C HIS A 492 -18.94 22.85 -11.60
N ASP A 493 -20.14 23.36 -11.42
CA ASP A 493 -20.57 24.12 -10.23
C ASP A 493 -21.79 23.51 -9.51
N LEU A 494 -22.41 22.45 -10.05
CA LEU A 494 -23.43 21.70 -9.33
C LEU A 494 -22.78 20.77 -8.31
N ALA A 495 -23.28 20.83 -7.08
CA ALA A 495 -22.75 20.08 -5.94
C ALA A 495 -23.88 19.28 -5.27
N GLY A 496 -23.63 18.00 -5.06
CA GLY A 496 -24.59 17.06 -4.53
C GLY A 496 -24.20 15.63 -4.87
N ARG A 497 -25.13 14.69 -4.69
CA ARG A 497 -24.94 13.27 -5.01
C ARG A 497 -26.18 12.67 -5.65
N ILE A 498 -25.98 11.61 -6.41
CA ILE A 498 -27.09 10.84 -7.00
C ILE A 498 -27.81 10.07 -5.89
N ALA A 499 -29.15 10.12 -5.87
CA ALA A 499 -29.92 9.39 -4.87
C ALA A 499 -29.83 7.86 -5.11
N GLY A 500 -29.82 7.07 -4.04
CA GLY A 500 -29.80 5.61 -4.12
C GLY A 500 -28.42 4.97 -4.36
N THR A 501 -27.35 5.75 -4.45
CA THR A 501 -25.98 5.25 -4.56
C THR A 501 -25.32 5.04 -3.19
N VAL A 502 -24.23 4.28 -3.14
CA VAL A 502 -23.33 4.22 -1.98
C VAL A 502 -22.05 5.00 -2.25
N HIS A 503 -21.33 5.37 -1.20
CA HIS A 503 -20.13 6.21 -1.31
C HIS A 503 -18.88 5.46 -0.89
N SER A 504 -17.92 5.31 -1.80
CA SER A 504 -16.63 4.68 -1.55
C SER A 504 -15.51 5.62 -2.02
N PRO A 505 -15.00 6.52 -1.16
CA PRO A 505 -14.16 7.62 -1.62
C PRO A 505 -12.86 7.15 -2.27
N SER A 506 -12.61 7.58 -3.51
CA SER A 506 -11.37 7.30 -4.26
C SER A 506 -10.11 7.80 -3.54
N GLY A 507 -10.22 8.96 -2.89
CA GLY A 507 -9.09 9.65 -2.30
C GLY A 507 -9.52 10.87 -1.50
N ILE A 508 -8.61 11.82 -1.30
CA ILE A 508 -8.84 13.01 -0.46
C ILE A 508 -8.45 14.30 -1.17
N GLY A 509 -9.10 15.41 -0.81
CA GLY A 509 -8.72 16.76 -1.22
C GLY A 509 -9.17 17.18 -2.62
N TRP A 510 -8.80 16.46 -3.68
CA TRP A 510 -9.03 16.88 -5.08
C TRP A 510 -9.70 15.79 -5.94
N ASN A 511 -10.30 16.21 -7.07
CA ASN A 511 -11.10 15.35 -7.96
C ASN A 511 -10.32 14.29 -8.76
N SER A 512 -9.00 14.32 -8.72
CA SER A 512 -8.11 13.31 -9.31
C SER A 512 -7.40 12.47 -8.26
N SER A 513 -7.78 12.57 -6.99
CA SER A 513 -7.18 11.75 -5.93
C SER A 513 -7.74 10.33 -5.97
N ILE A 514 -6.86 9.34 -6.10
CA ILE A 514 -7.16 7.91 -6.05
C ILE A 514 -6.37 7.20 -4.94
N VAL A 515 -5.84 7.99 -4.00
CA VAL A 515 -4.88 7.53 -3.01
C VAL A 515 -5.39 6.36 -2.16
N ASN A 516 -6.70 6.20 -1.96
CA ASN A 516 -7.23 5.06 -1.19
C ASN A 516 -7.09 3.70 -1.90
N TYR A 517 -6.73 3.67 -3.19
CA TYR A 517 -6.56 2.50 -4.05
C TYR A 517 -5.11 2.30 -4.53
N GLU A 518 -4.25 3.31 -4.43
CA GLU A 518 -2.82 3.23 -4.76
C GLU A 518 -1.91 3.11 -3.53
N ASN A 519 -0.82 2.35 -3.65
CA ASN A 519 0.32 2.31 -2.73
C ASN A 519 1.24 3.53 -2.94
N PRO A 520 2.24 3.77 -2.05
CA PRO A 520 3.19 4.88 -2.21
C PRO A 520 3.98 4.92 -3.52
N ASP A 521 4.06 3.81 -4.25
CA ASP A 521 4.71 3.67 -5.55
C ASP A 521 3.73 3.58 -6.73
N PHE A 522 2.45 3.97 -6.53
CA PHE A 522 1.38 3.90 -7.52
C PHE A 522 1.01 2.47 -7.98
N SER A 523 1.51 1.44 -7.30
CA SER A 523 1.00 0.09 -7.48
C SER A 523 -0.37 -0.06 -6.79
N MET A 524 -1.20 -0.94 -7.31
CA MET A 524 -2.50 -1.27 -6.72
C MET A 524 -2.37 -1.75 -5.26
N ARG A 525 -3.22 -1.23 -4.36
CA ARG A 525 -3.37 -1.78 -2.99
C ARG A 525 -3.89 -3.21 -3.02
N THR A 526 -3.72 -3.96 -1.93
CA THR A 526 -4.07 -5.39 -1.97
C THR A 526 -5.59 -5.61 -2.06
N PRO A 527 -6.07 -6.71 -2.68
CA PRO A 527 -7.49 -7.07 -2.70
C PRO A 527 -8.13 -7.06 -1.31
N ALA A 528 -7.43 -7.57 -0.29
CA ALA A 528 -7.92 -7.59 1.09
C ALA A 528 -8.16 -6.19 1.67
N GLU A 529 -7.34 -5.20 1.28
CA GLU A 529 -7.47 -3.82 1.72
C GLU A 529 -8.61 -3.09 1.00
N ILE A 530 -8.77 -3.34 -0.30
CA ILE A 530 -9.87 -2.79 -1.10
C ILE A 530 -11.21 -3.39 -0.66
N GLU A 531 -11.29 -4.72 -0.45
CA GLU A 531 -12.48 -5.39 0.08
C GLU A 531 -12.86 -4.88 1.48
N ALA A 532 -11.85 -4.62 2.33
CA ALA A 532 -12.09 -4.03 3.65
C ALA A 532 -12.64 -2.60 3.54
N LEU A 533 -12.17 -1.81 2.58
CA LEU A 533 -12.71 -0.48 2.28
C LEU A 533 -14.16 -0.59 1.79
N TRP A 534 -14.42 -1.39 0.76
CA TRP A 534 -15.75 -1.65 0.20
C TRP A 534 -16.75 -2.09 1.27
N LYS A 535 -16.36 -3.04 2.12
CA LYS A 535 -17.20 -3.49 3.24
C LYS A 535 -17.51 -2.37 4.22
N ALA A 536 -16.53 -1.50 4.53
CA ALA A 536 -16.72 -0.39 5.45
C ALA A 536 -17.61 0.72 4.87
N THR A 537 -17.67 0.84 3.54
CA THR A 537 -18.43 1.85 2.80
C THR A 537 -19.77 1.35 2.26
N GLY A 538 -20.11 0.08 2.50
CA GLY A 538 -21.39 -0.51 2.09
C GLY A 538 -21.43 -0.94 0.61
N VAL A 539 -20.28 -1.05 -0.05
CA VAL A 539 -20.17 -1.66 -1.37
C VAL A 539 -20.34 -3.18 -1.23
N ASP A 540 -21.28 -3.74 -1.99
CA ASP A 540 -21.66 -5.14 -1.96
C ASP A 540 -21.24 -5.84 -3.25
N PRO A 541 -20.08 -6.52 -3.27
CA PRO A 541 -19.57 -7.16 -4.49
C PRO A 541 -20.36 -8.39 -4.95
N SER A 542 -21.44 -8.78 -4.24
CA SER A 542 -22.40 -9.77 -4.75
C SER A 542 -23.38 -9.20 -5.79
N LYS A 543 -23.49 -7.87 -5.87
CA LYS A 543 -24.30 -7.15 -6.85
C LYS A 543 -23.51 -6.81 -8.10
N HIS A 544 -24.21 -6.36 -9.14
CA HIS A 544 -23.60 -5.63 -10.22
C HIS A 544 -23.18 -4.24 -9.72
N LEU A 545 -21.88 -3.95 -9.75
CA LEU A 545 -21.33 -2.66 -9.31
C LEU A 545 -21.09 -1.75 -10.50
N SER A 546 -21.83 -0.65 -10.60
CA SER A 546 -21.55 0.42 -11.56
C SER A 546 -20.85 1.57 -10.85
N PHE A 547 -19.56 1.72 -11.09
CA PHE A 547 -18.76 2.78 -10.49
C PHE A 547 -18.89 4.09 -11.27
N PHE A 548 -19.03 5.23 -10.58
CA PHE A 548 -18.98 6.54 -11.22
C PHE A 548 -18.22 7.58 -10.40
N CYS A 549 -17.74 8.62 -11.07
CA CYS A 549 -17.19 9.81 -10.42
C CYS A 549 -17.74 11.07 -11.11
N GLY A 550 -16.92 12.08 -11.40
CA GLY A 550 -17.37 13.21 -12.22
C GLY A 550 -17.53 12.86 -13.69
N SER A 551 -16.49 12.26 -14.29
CA SER A 551 -16.34 12.06 -15.75
C SER A 551 -15.68 10.73 -16.14
N GLY A 552 -15.59 9.75 -15.24
CA GLY A 552 -15.13 8.39 -15.58
C GLY A 552 -13.67 8.04 -15.28
N TRP A 553 -12.78 9.00 -14.99
CA TRP A 553 -11.34 8.73 -14.79
C TRP A 553 -11.04 7.88 -13.56
N ARG A 554 -11.37 8.38 -12.36
CA ARG A 554 -11.15 7.68 -11.07
C ARG A 554 -11.71 6.26 -11.06
N VAL A 555 -12.84 6.07 -11.72
CA VAL A 555 -13.56 4.80 -11.71
C VAL A 555 -13.05 3.82 -12.74
N SER A 556 -12.34 4.28 -13.76
CA SER A 556 -11.66 3.40 -14.71
C SER A 556 -10.54 2.62 -14.01
N GLU A 557 -9.83 3.25 -13.08
CA GLU A 557 -8.83 2.56 -12.26
C GLU A 557 -9.49 1.57 -11.29
N VAL A 558 -10.55 1.97 -10.60
CA VAL A 558 -11.24 1.12 -9.63
C VAL A 558 -11.91 -0.09 -10.29
N VAL A 559 -12.51 0.07 -11.47
CA VAL A 559 -13.09 -1.07 -12.19
C VAL A 559 -11.99 -2.01 -12.68
N TRP A 560 -10.83 -1.47 -13.07
CA TRP A 560 -9.68 -2.28 -13.45
C TRP A 560 -9.14 -3.08 -12.26
N ASP A 561 -9.02 -2.46 -11.09
CA ASP A 561 -8.69 -3.11 -9.83
C ASP A 561 -9.69 -4.21 -9.47
N ALA A 562 -10.99 -3.95 -9.64
CA ALA A 562 -12.04 -4.94 -9.46
C ALA A 562 -11.83 -6.16 -10.38
N TRP A 563 -11.47 -5.93 -11.65
CA TRP A 563 -11.14 -7.01 -12.58
C TRP A 563 -9.86 -7.76 -12.18
N VAL A 564 -8.81 -7.09 -11.68
CA VAL A 564 -7.60 -7.73 -11.13
C VAL A 564 -7.96 -8.66 -9.96
N MET A 565 -8.85 -8.20 -9.08
CA MET A 565 -9.38 -8.95 -7.93
C MET A 565 -10.28 -10.11 -8.36
N GLY A 566 -10.87 -10.04 -9.55
CA GLY A 566 -11.73 -11.07 -10.11
C GLY A 566 -13.23 -10.79 -10.03
N TYR A 567 -13.62 -9.58 -9.65
CA TYR A 567 -14.98 -9.07 -9.68
C TYR A 567 -15.30 -8.57 -11.09
N THR A 568 -15.91 -9.43 -11.89
CA THR A 568 -16.22 -9.14 -13.31
C THR A 568 -17.65 -8.68 -13.56
N ASN A 569 -18.52 -8.75 -12.56
CA ASN A 569 -19.89 -8.19 -12.65
C ASN A 569 -19.86 -6.70 -12.30
N THR A 570 -19.11 -5.93 -13.08
CA THR A 570 -18.81 -4.53 -12.82
C THR A 570 -18.79 -3.74 -14.13
N SER A 571 -19.20 -2.49 -14.04
CA SER A 571 -19.23 -1.51 -15.14
C SER A 571 -18.76 -0.15 -14.61
N ILE A 572 -18.60 0.81 -15.52
CA ILE A 572 -18.55 2.22 -15.15
C ILE A 572 -19.75 2.96 -15.72
N TYR A 573 -20.34 3.86 -14.94
CA TYR A 573 -21.19 4.92 -15.49
C TYR A 573 -20.28 6.11 -15.83
N SER A 574 -19.82 6.11 -17.09
CA SER A 574 -18.75 7.00 -17.58
C SER A 574 -19.13 8.48 -17.51
N ASP A 575 -20.38 8.80 -17.86
CA ASP A 575 -20.94 10.15 -17.90
C ASP A 575 -21.03 10.81 -16.51
N GLY A 576 -21.14 9.98 -15.47
CA GLY A 576 -20.93 10.37 -14.08
C GLY A 576 -21.81 11.52 -13.59
N TRP A 577 -21.30 12.22 -12.57
CA TRP A 577 -21.97 13.34 -11.92
C TRP A 577 -22.19 14.53 -12.85
N GLN A 578 -21.23 14.83 -13.73
CA GLN A 578 -21.28 16.03 -14.56
C GLN A 578 -22.46 15.98 -15.51
N VAL A 579 -22.61 14.87 -16.25
CA VAL A 579 -23.74 14.70 -17.17
C VAL A 579 -25.04 14.52 -16.38
N TRP A 580 -25.05 13.67 -15.33
CA TRP A 580 -26.25 13.45 -14.52
C TRP A 580 -26.90 14.76 -14.06
N SER A 581 -26.09 15.63 -13.44
CA SER A 581 -26.57 16.88 -12.85
C SER A 581 -26.91 17.95 -13.89
N ASN A 582 -26.17 18.03 -15.00
CA ASN A 582 -26.47 18.96 -16.10
C ASN A 582 -27.74 18.55 -16.88
N SER A 583 -28.06 17.26 -16.97
CA SER A 583 -29.24 16.74 -17.68
C SER A 583 -30.57 16.95 -16.95
N GLY A 584 -30.57 17.68 -15.83
CA GLY A 584 -31.79 17.94 -15.06
C GLY A 584 -32.33 16.73 -14.29
N ASN A 585 -31.49 15.70 -14.08
CA ASN A 585 -31.86 14.58 -13.22
C ASN A 585 -31.84 15.00 -11.74
N ASP A 586 -32.70 14.36 -10.96
CA ASP A 586 -32.77 14.57 -9.51
C ASP A 586 -31.45 14.17 -8.82
N TYR A 587 -31.03 15.00 -7.86
CA TYR A 587 -29.92 14.73 -6.98
C TYR A 587 -30.17 15.28 -5.58
N ILE A 588 -29.37 14.84 -4.61
CA ILE A 588 -29.43 15.28 -3.22
C ILE A 588 -28.42 16.40 -3.00
N ASP A 589 -28.89 17.57 -2.59
CA ASP A 589 -28.05 18.73 -2.26
C ASP A 589 -27.36 18.56 -0.88
N LYS A 590 -26.52 19.54 -0.50
CA LYS A 590 -25.83 19.58 0.79
C LYS A 590 -26.75 19.60 2.02
N ASN A 591 -28.01 19.98 1.85
CA ASN A 591 -29.01 20.05 2.91
C ASN A 591 -29.87 18.78 2.98
N GLY A 592 -29.66 17.83 2.06
CA GLY A 592 -30.45 16.61 1.97
C GLY A 592 -31.73 16.74 1.15
N ASN A 593 -31.94 17.87 0.45
CA ASN A 593 -33.11 18.06 -0.40
C ASN A 593 -32.92 17.39 -1.76
N THR A 594 -33.98 16.81 -2.30
CA THR A 594 -34.03 16.40 -3.71
C THR A 594 -34.25 17.63 -4.57
N VAL A 595 -33.32 17.89 -5.48
CA VAL A 595 -33.30 19.04 -6.38
C VAL A 595 -32.87 18.60 -7.77
N HIS A 596 -33.11 19.44 -8.78
CA HIS A 596 -32.56 19.25 -10.13
C HIS A 596 -32.18 20.60 -10.74
N TYR A 597 -31.36 20.54 -11.79
CA TYR A 597 -31.06 21.71 -12.63
C TYR A 597 -32.19 21.92 -13.65
N ASP A 598 -32.80 23.11 -13.65
CA ASP A 598 -33.77 23.53 -14.66
C ASP A 598 -33.05 24.38 -15.70
N SER A 599 -32.87 23.83 -16.91
CA SER A 599 -32.20 24.49 -18.04
C SER A 599 -32.95 25.72 -18.57
N ALA A 600 -34.28 25.77 -18.41
CA ALA A 600 -35.08 26.91 -18.85
C ALA A 600 -34.84 28.14 -17.97
N THR A 601 -34.75 27.94 -16.65
CA THR A 601 -34.50 29.04 -15.69
C THR A 601 -33.02 29.21 -15.35
N LYS A 602 -32.18 28.24 -15.74
CA LYS A 602 -30.77 28.12 -15.40
C LYS A 602 -30.51 28.13 -13.89
N THR A 603 -31.42 27.58 -13.10
CA THR A 603 -31.30 27.52 -11.64
C THR A 603 -31.49 26.09 -11.12
N VAL A 604 -31.05 25.86 -9.88
CA VAL A 604 -31.37 24.62 -9.15
C VAL A 604 -32.70 24.83 -8.45
N VAL A 605 -33.66 23.93 -8.71
CA VAL A 605 -35.01 23.99 -8.15
C VAL A 605 -35.31 22.72 -7.37
N ALA A 606 -36.22 22.81 -6.41
CA ALA A 606 -36.70 21.64 -5.68
C ALA A 606 -37.46 20.70 -6.63
N SER A 607 -37.19 19.40 -6.52
CA SER A 607 -37.95 18.37 -7.24
C SER A 607 -39.34 18.26 -6.62
N LYS A 608 -40.36 18.07 -7.46
CA LYS A 608 -41.77 18.07 -7.06
C LYS A 608 -42.20 16.75 -6.41
#